data_AF-A0A534NVJ1-F1
#
_entry.id   AF-A0A534NVJ1-F1
#
_cell.length_a   1.000
_cell.length_b   1.000
_cell.length_c   1.000
_cell.angle_alpha   90.00
_cell.angle_beta   90.00
_cell.angle_gamma   90.00
#
_symmetry.space_group_name_H-M   'P 1'
#
loop_
_entity.id
_entity.type
_entity.pdbx_description
1 polymer ?
#
loop_
_entity_poly.entity_id
_entity_poly.type
_entity_poly.pdbx_seq_one_letter_code
_entity_poly.pdbx_strand_id
1 'polypeptide(L)'
;MAARLGLEGLAFRPAAYHLAFRGREFLRFVDPARQGRFEALVDLLKEVPLAEATRAVAEGRIRLNGEPYVWETDEMVKWLEPRPDDRAAIDAAKAGCRFTLARG
;
A
#
# COMPACT_ATOMS: atom_id res chain seq x y z
N MET A 1 -20.90 -0.34 11.48
CA MET A 1 -20.92 1.08 11.88
C MET A 1 -21.20 1.98 10.68
N ALA A 2 -20.41 1.93 9.60
CA ALA A 2 -20.68 2.71 8.37
C ALA A 2 -22.07 2.45 7.76
N ALA A 3 -22.50 1.17 7.66
CA ALA A 3 -23.82 0.81 7.13
C ALA A 3 -24.98 1.48 7.89
N ARG A 4 -24.90 1.53 9.23
CA ARG A 4 -25.92 2.16 10.08
C ARG A 4 -26.00 3.68 9.86
N LEU A 5 -24.94 4.29 9.35
CA LEU A 5 -24.85 5.73 9.09
C LEU A 5 -25.14 6.08 7.62
N GLY A 6 -25.49 5.10 6.77
CA GLY A 6 -25.72 5.34 5.34
C GLY A 6 -24.46 5.76 4.56
N LEU A 7 -23.27 5.40 5.05
CA LEU A 7 -21.99 5.71 4.40
C LEU A 7 -21.57 4.58 3.45
N GLU A 8 -20.69 4.88 2.49
CA GLU A 8 -20.25 3.90 1.49
C GLU A 8 -19.18 2.92 2.01
N GLY A 9 -18.51 3.24 3.11
CA GLY A 9 -17.38 2.45 3.60
C GLY A 9 -16.69 3.03 4.83
N LEU A 10 -15.58 2.41 5.19
CA LEU A 10 -14.63 2.89 6.19
C LEU A 10 -13.35 3.33 5.48
N ALA A 11 -12.94 4.58 5.69
CA ALA A 11 -11.65 5.08 5.25
C ALA A 11 -10.64 5.07 6.41
N PHE A 12 -9.39 4.74 6.11
CA PHE A 12 -8.27 4.72 7.05
C PHE A 12 -7.00 5.17 6.33
N ARG A 13 -6.26 6.13 6.89
CA ARG A 13 -5.00 6.64 6.32
C ARG A 13 -3.80 6.06 7.10
N PRO A 14 -3.20 4.92 6.66
CA PRO A 14 -2.09 4.29 7.38
C PRO A 14 -0.84 5.18 7.42
N ALA A 15 -0.45 5.56 8.63
CA ALA A 15 0.78 6.33 8.86
C ALA A 15 2.08 5.55 8.61
N ALA A 16 2.02 4.22 8.56
CA ALA A 16 3.20 3.35 8.40
C ALA A 16 2.89 2.08 7.60
N TYR A 17 3.94 1.46 7.05
CA TYR A 17 3.84 0.26 6.22
C TYR A 17 3.06 -0.89 6.87
N HIS A 18 3.37 -1.25 8.12
CA HIS A 18 2.68 -2.35 8.78
C HIS A 18 1.16 -2.13 8.90
N LEU A 19 0.70 -0.89 9.09
CA LEU A 19 -0.73 -0.59 9.18
C LEU A 19 -1.42 -0.88 7.85
N ALA A 20 -0.83 -0.43 6.74
CA ALA A 20 -1.32 -0.75 5.40
C ALA A 20 -1.25 -2.26 5.11
N PHE A 21 -0.12 -2.90 5.45
CA PHE A 21 0.07 -4.33 5.26
C PHE A 21 -0.99 -5.15 6.00
N ARG A 22 -1.25 -4.86 7.27
CA ARG A 22 -2.29 -5.56 8.06
C ARG A 22 -3.70 -5.28 7.55
N GLY A 23 -3.95 -4.10 7.00
CA GLY A 23 -5.25 -3.73 6.42
C GLY A 23 -5.54 -4.33 5.05
N ARG A 24 -4.51 -4.76 4.30
CA ARG A 24 -4.61 -5.13 2.86
C ARG A 24 -5.59 -6.24 2.51
N GLU A 25 -5.99 -7.06 3.48
CA GLU A 25 -6.98 -8.14 3.26
C GLU A 25 -8.40 -7.58 3.06
N PHE A 26 -8.68 -6.37 3.57
CA PHE A 26 -10.02 -5.78 3.57
C PHE A 26 -10.07 -4.35 3.01
N LEU A 27 -8.92 -3.69 2.93
CA LEU A 27 -8.77 -2.31 2.51
C LEU A 27 -7.83 -2.24 1.31
N ARG A 28 -8.09 -1.31 0.40
CA ARG A 28 -7.17 -0.94 -0.69
C ARG A 28 -7.04 0.58 -0.78
N PHE A 29 -5.91 1.08 -1.25
CA PHE A 29 -5.76 2.51 -1.55
C PHE A 29 -6.75 2.93 -2.64
N VAL A 30 -7.28 4.16 -2.51
CA VAL A 30 -8.24 4.72 -3.48
C VAL A 30 -7.55 5.06 -4.79
N ASP A 31 -6.38 5.70 -4.74
CA ASP A 31 -5.57 5.98 -5.93
C ASP A 31 -4.98 4.69 -6.52
N PRO A 32 -5.30 4.34 -7.79
CA PRO A 32 -4.74 3.16 -8.45
C PRO A 32 -3.21 3.16 -8.52
N ALA A 33 -2.59 4.32 -8.72
CA ALA A 33 -1.14 4.43 -8.82
C ALA A 33 -0.48 4.14 -7.47
N ARG A 34 -1.04 4.69 -6.38
CA ARG A 34 -0.63 4.40 -5.01
C ARG A 34 -0.81 2.93 -4.64
N GLN A 35 -1.94 2.32 -5.02
CA GLN A 35 -2.20 0.90 -4.80
C GLN A 35 -1.18 0.02 -5.56
N GLY A 36 -0.84 0.36 -6.81
CA GLY A 36 0.14 -0.39 -7.60
C GLY A 36 1.53 -0.33 -7.00
N ARG A 37 1.96 0.85 -6.54
CA ARG A 37 3.22 1.01 -5.76
C ARG A 37 3.21 0.17 -4.49
N PHE A 38 2.08 0.16 -3.75
CA PHE A 38 1.96 -0.66 -2.54
C PHE A 38 2.11 -2.15 -2.84
N GLU A 39 1.43 -2.66 -3.86
CA GLU A 39 1.52 -4.08 -4.23
C GLU A 39 2.93 -4.46 -4.68
N ALA A 40 3.63 -3.61 -5.44
CA ALA A 40 5.03 -3.83 -5.79
C ALA A 40 5.96 -3.85 -4.57
N LEU A 41 5.71 -2.96 -3.60
CA LEU A 41 6.48 -2.92 -2.34
C LEU A 41 6.24 -4.16 -1.48
N VAL A 42 4.99 -4.65 -1.42
CA VAL A 42 4.64 -5.91 -0.75
C VAL A 42 5.37 -7.08 -1.39
N ASP A 43 5.42 -7.15 -2.72
CA ASP A 43 6.13 -8.21 -3.44
C ASP A 43 7.64 -8.23 -3.13
N LEU A 44 8.28 -7.05 -3.03
CA LEU A 44 9.68 -6.95 -2.59
C LEU A 44 9.87 -7.51 -1.18
N LEU A 45 8.97 -7.18 -0.26
CA LEU A 45 9.14 -7.40 1.18
C LEU A 45 8.49 -8.69 1.69
N LYS A 46 7.90 -9.51 0.82
CA LYS A 46 7.11 -10.69 1.21
C LYS A 46 7.86 -11.73 2.06
N GLU A 47 9.17 -11.85 1.86
CA GLU A 47 10.04 -12.77 2.62
C GLU A 47 10.75 -12.07 3.80
N VAL A 48 10.53 -10.77 4.00
CA VAL A 48 11.14 -9.99 5.08
C VAL A 48 10.17 -9.96 6.28
N PRO A 49 10.63 -10.26 7.50
CA PRO A 49 9.80 -10.14 8.70
C PRO A 49 9.14 -8.76 8.77
N LEU A 50 7.83 -8.71 9.05
CA LEU A 50 7.04 -7.46 8.99
C LEU A 50 7.65 -6.30 9.81
N ALA A 51 8.25 -6.61 10.97
CA ALA A 51 8.94 -5.63 11.79
C ALA A 51 10.16 -5.02 11.08
N GLU A 52 10.98 -5.86 10.43
CA GLU A 52 12.14 -5.42 9.66
C GLU A 52 11.74 -4.67 8.39
N ALA A 53 10.71 -5.14 7.70
CA ALA A 53 10.12 -4.46 6.54
C ALA A 53 9.63 -3.05 6.90
N THR A 54 8.95 -2.92 8.04
CA THR A 54 8.46 -1.63 8.55
C THR A 54 9.61 -0.68 8.87
N ARG A 55 10.66 -1.19 9.56
CA ARG A 55 11.87 -0.41 9.84
C ARG A 55 12.56 0.03 8.56
N ALA A 56 12.72 -0.86 7.58
CA ALA A 56 13.35 -0.53 6.31
C ALA A 56 12.64 0.61 5.57
N VAL A 57 11.30 0.60 5.56
CA VAL A 57 10.50 1.69 4.99
C VAL A 57 10.68 2.98 5.80
N ALA A 58 10.58 2.91 7.13
CA ALA A 58 10.68 4.09 8.01
C ALA A 58 12.07 4.73 8.00
N GLU A 59 13.13 3.93 7.86
CA GLU A 59 14.53 4.37 7.83
C GLU A 59 14.99 4.80 6.43
N GLY A 60 14.10 4.81 5.43
CA GLY A 60 14.45 5.23 4.06
C GLY A 60 15.41 4.26 3.34
N ARG A 61 15.42 2.98 3.72
CA ARG A 61 16.23 1.93 3.09
C ARG A 61 15.61 1.37 1.82
N ILE A 62 14.41 1.79 1.47
CA ILE A 62 13.73 1.37 0.24
C ILE A 62 14.10 2.32 -0.89
N ARG A 63 14.36 1.77 -2.08
CA ARG A 63 14.52 2.53 -3.31
C ARG A 63 13.40 2.19 -4.28
N LEU A 64 12.88 3.19 -4.99
CA LEU A 64 11.96 3.03 -6.11
C LEU A 64 12.66 3.53 -7.37
N ASN A 65 12.89 2.64 -8.32
CA ASN A 65 13.58 2.98 -9.58
C ASN A 65 14.96 3.63 -9.36
N GLY A 66 15.67 3.23 -8.29
CA GLY A 66 16.98 3.75 -7.91
C GLY A 66 16.94 4.91 -6.91
N GLU A 67 15.82 5.64 -6.84
CA GLU A 67 15.68 6.81 -5.97
C GLU A 67 15.21 6.44 -4.56
N PRO A 68 15.57 7.20 -3.51
CA PRO A 68 15.02 7.01 -2.17
C PRO A 68 13.48 7.02 -2.20
N TYR A 69 12.87 5.99 -1.62
CA TYR A 69 11.42 5.93 -1.46
C TYR A 69 11.02 6.35 -0.04
N VAL A 70 10.05 7.26 0.04
CA VAL A 70 9.43 7.69 1.29
C VAL A 70 8.03 7.07 1.37
N TRP A 71 7.62 6.62 2.55
CA TRP A 71 6.27 6.11 2.76
C TRP A 71 5.21 7.15 2.37
N GLU A 72 4.39 6.81 1.39
CA GLU A 72 3.27 7.63 0.94
C GLU A 72 2.02 7.31 1.78
N THR A 73 1.65 8.19 2.72
CA THR A 73 0.36 8.05 3.41
C THR A 73 -0.77 8.40 2.45
N ASP A 74 -1.81 7.57 2.36
CA ASP A 74 -3.00 7.85 1.56
C ASP A 74 -4.24 7.09 2.06
N GLU A 75 -5.46 7.42 1.62
CA GLU A 75 -6.66 6.70 2.08
C GLU A 75 -6.71 5.26 1.57
N MET A 76 -6.81 4.31 2.49
CA MET A 76 -7.30 2.96 2.20
C MET A 76 -8.77 2.85 2.60
N VAL A 77 -9.59 2.25 1.74
CA VAL A 77 -11.04 2.13 1.94
C VAL A 77 -11.48 0.67 1.95
N LYS A 78 -12.32 0.34 2.93
CA LYS A 78 -13.18 -0.85 2.93
C LYS A 78 -14.59 -0.41 2.54
N TRP A 79 -14.97 -0.70 1.30
CA TRP A 79 -16.32 -0.44 0.81
C TRP A 79 -17.32 -1.42 1.44
N LEU A 80 -18.56 -0.98 1.63
CA LEU A 80 -19.65 -1.87 2.07
C LEU A 80 -20.17 -2.72 0.91
N GLU A 81 -20.21 -2.14 -0.28
CA GLU A 81 -20.60 -2.81 -1.51
C GLU A 81 -19.39 -2.97 -2.44
N PRO A 82 -19.35 -4.04 -3.26
CA PRO A 82 -18.31 -4.18 -4.28
C PRO A 82 -18.25 -2.94 -5.18
N ARG A 83 -17.06 -2.38 -5.32
CA ARG A 83 -16.77 -1.32 -6.29
C ARG A 83 -15.85 -1.89 -7.36
N PRO A 84 -16.00 -1.51 -8.64
CA PRO A 84 -15.01 -1.80 -9.65
C PRO A 84 -13.62 -1.41 -9.14
N ASP A 85 -12.65 -2.29 -9.31
CA ASP A 85 -11.26 -1.91 -9.13
C ASP A 85 -10.70 -1.40 -10.46
N ASP A 86 -9.81 -0.42 -10.39
CA ASP A 86 -9.08 0.07 -11.55
C ASP A 86 -7.91 -0.89 -11.86
N ARG A 87 -8.20 -2.20 -11.92
CA ARG A 87 -7.17 -3.27 -11.91
C ARG A 87 -6.09 -3.06 -12.96
N ALA A 88 -6.50 -2.71 -14.18
CA ALA A 88 -5.58 -2.41 -15.27
C ALA A 88 -4.63 -1.23 -14.96
N ALA A 89 -5.14 -0.17 -14.31
CA ALA A 89 -4.31 0.96 -13.91
C ALA A 89 -3.39 0.60 -12.74
N ILE A 90 -3.87 -0.20 -11.79
CA ILE A 90 -3.06 -0.69 -10.66
C ILE A 90 -1.94 -1.59 -11.18
N ASP A 91 -2.23 -2.51 -12.10
CA ASP A 91 -1.24 -3.42 -12.69
C ASP A 91 -0.21 -2.66 -13.52
N ALA A 92 -0.62 -1.65 -14.29
CA ALA A 92 0.29 -0.78 -15.03
C ALA A 92 1.22 -0.01 -14.07
N ALA A 93 0.68 0.56 -13.01
CA ALA A 93 1.46 1.26 -12.00
C ALA A 93 2.44 0.30 -11.29
N LYS A 94 1.98 -0.89 -10.90
CA LYS A 94 2.81 -1.93 -10.29
C LYS A 94 3.96 -2.35 -11.21
N ALA A 95 3.69 -2.58 -12.49
CA ALA A 95 4.71 -2.96 -13.48
C ALA A 95 5.77 -1.87 -13.69
N GLY A 96 5.41 -0.59 -13.54
CA GLY A 96 6.34 0.54 -13.60
C GLY A 96 7.23 0.71 -12.35
N CYS A 97 7.02 -0.11 -11.31
CA CYS A 97 7.75 0.01 -10.04
C CYS A 97 8.83 -1.06 -9.92
N ARG A 98 10.09 -0.63 -9.82
CA ARG A 98 11.21 -1.48 -9.41
C ARG A 98 11.67 -1.08 -8.02
N PHE A 99 11.11 -1.75 -7.02
CA PHE A 99 11.54 -1.58 -5.63
C PHE A 99 12.79 -2.41 -5.33
N THR A 100 13.72 -1.84 -4.58
CA THR A 100 14.86 -2.56 -4.00
C THR A 100 15.07 -2.18 -2.53
N LEU A 101 15.67 -3.09 -1.77
CA LEU A 101 16.09 -2.86 -0.40
C LEU A 101 17.59 -2.56 -0.40
N ALA A 102 17.99 -1.36 0.02
CA ALA A 102 19.38 -1.01 0.22
C ALA A 102 19.95 -1.83 1.39
N ARG A 103 21.15 -2.38 1.19
CA ARG A 103 21.92 -2.97 2.29
C ARG A 103 22.43 -1.83 3.17
N GLY A 104 22.14 -1.93 4.47
CA GLY A 104 22.71 -1.04 5.49
C GLY A 104 24.16 -1.39 5.78
#